data_AF-A0A0G4GPE0-F1
#
_entry.id   AF-A0A0G4GPE0-F1
#
_cell.length_a   1.000
_cell.length_b   1.000
_cell.length_c   1.000
_cell.angle_alpha   90.00
_cell.angle_beta   90.00
_cell.angle_gamma   90.00
#
_symmetry.space_group_name_H-M   'P 1'
#
loop_
_entity.id
_entity.type
_entity.pdbx_description
1 polymer ?
#
loop_
_entity_poly.entity_id
_entity_poly.type
_entity_poly.pdbx_seq_one_letter_code
_entity_poly.pdbx_strand_id
1 'polypeptide(L)'
;MRKLFFRVLAEADVPSNVEAPLQSLGITPPDDSPNSQRMDIYCVIDGHDYLLGVTITYPCRPDASTIPFHRTVNRRGAQLPGGKAAGLAEKEKIDKYGPAARAAGFRFVPLAKETFGRWGEKTMDFLKMLAKRKPRPTSIPADEDGAFRESVIKHWSQLLSVELTKHNAFQVASRAQRAAAARGPRRAHAFPEDSVSRGPYRPHTIPASVL
;
A
#
# COMPACT_ATOMS: atom_id res chain seq x y z
N MET A 1 -0.27 5.78 2.79
CA MET A 1 -0.22 4.34 3.16
C MET A 1 0.37 4.06 4.54
N ARG A 2 1.66 4.29 4.84
CA ARG A 2 2.26 3.99 6.17
C ARG A 2 1.49 4.61 7.35
N LYS A 3 1.19 5.91 7.25
CA LYS A 3 0.37 6.65 8.24
C LYS A 3 -1.00 6.02 8.50
N LEU A 4 -1.58 5.35 7.50
CA LEU A 4 -2.88 4.71 7.67
C LEU A 4 -2.76 3.37 8.40
N PHE A 5 -1.71 2.58 8.15
CA PHE A 5 -1.45 1.40 8.97
C PHE A 5 -1.18 1.77 10.43
N PHE A 6 -0.53 2.90 10.70
CA PHE A 6 -0.41 3.43 12.06
C PHE A 6 -1.77 3.72 12.69
N ARG A 7 -2.70 4.33 11.95
CA ARG A 7 -4.07 4.54 12.42
C ARG A 7 -4.80 3.22 12.68
N VAL A 8 -4.65 2.21 11.81
CA VAL A 8 -5.25 0.88 12.03
C VAL A 8 -4.71 0.24 13.30
N LEU A 9 -3.40 0.35 13.56
CA LEU A 9 -2.78 -0.13 14.80
C LEU A 9 -3.31 0.61 16.02
N ALA A 10 -3.47 1.94 15.95
CA ALA A 10 -4.06 2.74 17.01
C ALA A 10 -5.54 2.35 17.27
N GLU A 11 -6.33 2.12 16.23
CA GLU A 11 -7.72 1.63 16.36
C GLU A 11 -7.82 0.19 16.91
N ALA A 12 -6.71 -0.55 16.94
CA ALA A 12 -6.58 -1.87 17.55
C ALA A 12 -5.84 -1.83 18.90
N ASP A 13 -5.67 -0.65 19.49
CA ASP A 13 -4.99 -0.40 20.76
C ASP A 13 -3.54 -0.94 20.78
N VAL A 14 -2.85 -0.87 19.64
CA VAL A 14 -1.46 -1.32 19.48
C VAL A 14 -0.50 -0.13 19.51
N PRO A 15 0.39 -0.03 20.51
CA PRO A 15 1.44 0.97 20.50
C PRO A 15 2.42 0.67 19.36
N SER A 16 2.74 1.70 18.58
CA SER A 16 3.64 1.56 17.43
C SER A 16 4.52 2.80 17.27
N ASN A 17 5.70 2.60 16.69
CA ASN A 17 6.64 3.66 16.31
C ASN A 17 6.78 3.68 14.79
N VAL A 18 6.80 4.89 14.23
CA VAL A 18 6.99 5.10 12.79
C VAL A 18 8.49 5.14 12.49
N GLU A 19 8.92 4.40 11.48
CA GLU A 19 10.30 4.40 10.96
C GLU A 19 11.39 4.10 11.99
N ALA A 20 11.60 2.82 12.27
CA ALA A 20 12.73 2.36 13.09
C ALA A 20 13.94 2.00 12.21
N PRO A 21 15.12 2.60 12.41
CA PRO A 21 16.36 2.15 11.78
C PRO A 21 16.62 0.67 12.12
N LEU A 22 16.97 -0.14 11.13
CA LEU A 22 17.26 -1.57 11.39
C LEU A 22 18.45 -1.73 12.34
N GLN A 23 19.45 -0.85 12.25
CA GLN A 23 20.61 -0.86 13.13
C GLN A 23 20.25 -0.58 14.59
N SER A 24 19.32 0.36 14.87
CA SER A 24 18.86 0.62 16.25
C SER A 24 18.07 -0.55 16.85
N LEU A 25 17.65 -1.50 16.00
CA LEU A 25 16.98 -2.73 16.38
C LEU A 25 17.94 -3.93 16.42
N GLY A 26 19.25 -3.70 16.27
CA GLY A 26 20.25 -4.77 16.27
C GLY A 26 20.25 -5.64 14.99
N ILE A 27 19.60 -5.19 13.92
CA ILE A 27 19.57 -5.89 12.63
C ILE A 27 20.63 -5.30 11.71
N THR A 28 21.58 -6.13 11.28
CA THR A 28 22.54 -5.77 10.23
C THR A 28 21.82 -5.81 8.87
N PRO A 29 21.71 -4.67 8.16
CA PRO A 29 21.06 -4.63 6.86
C PRO A 29 21.83 -5.46 5.82
N PRO A 30 21.16 -6.07 4.83
CA PRO A 30 21.81 -6.78 3.72
C PRO A 30 22.54 -5.88 2.71
N ASP A 31 22.65 -4.56 2.94
CA ASP A 31 23.42 -3.64 2.08
C ASP A 31 24.55 -2.95 2.84
N ASP A 32 25.52 -2.43 2.09
CA ASP A 32 26.75 -1.78 2.61
C ASP A 32 26.52 -0.41 3.28
N SER A 33 25.26 0.05 3.37
CA SER A 33 24.84 1.34 3.94
C SER A 33 23.88 1.14 5.12
N PRO A 34 24.39 0.77 6.31
CA PRO A 34 23.55 0.37 7.45
C PRO A 34 22.55 1.45 7.93
N ASN A 35 22.83 2.73 7.65
CA ASN A 35 21.98 3.87 7.99
C ASN A 35 20.84 4.15 6.98
N SER A 36 20.81 3.50 5.82
CA SER A 36 19.80 3.77 4.78
C SER A 36 18.54 2.91 4.92
N GLN A 37 18.63 1.77 5.61
CA GLN A 37 17.51 0.84 5.74
C GLN A 37 16.72 1.06 7.03
N ARG A 38 15.47 1.50 6.84
CA ARG A 38 14.47 1.68 7.90
C ARG A 38 13.31 0.73 7.68
N MET A 39 12.83 0.12 8.76
CA MET A 39 11.55 -0.57 8.72
C MET A 39 10.42 0.45 8.71
N ASP A 40 9.33 0.18 7.99
CA ASP A 40 8.25 1.15 7.86
C ASP A 40 7.54 1.39 9.20
N ILE A 41 7.30 0.34 9.98
CA ILE A 41 6.64 0.39 11.30
C ILE A 41 7.25 -0.66 12.23
N TYR A 42 7.45 -0.26 13.49
CA TYR A 42 7.73 -1.15 14.62
C TYR A 42 6.54 -1.13 15.58
N CYS A 43 6.14 -2.29 16.10
CA CYS A 43 5.12 -2.35 17.15
C CYS A 43 5.31 -3.56 18.07
N VAL A 44 4.72 -3.48 19.26
CA VAL A 44 4.72 -4.58 20.23
C VAL A 44 3.30 -5.11 20.34
N ILE A 45 3.13 -6.41 20.12
CA ILE A 45 1.83 -7.09 20.14
C ILE A 45 1.96 -8.32 21.03
N ASP A 46 1.21 -8.32 22.13
CA ASP A 46 1.16 -9.40 23.11
C ASP A 46 2.56 -9.80 23.62
N GLY A 47 3.41 -8.80 23.89
CA GLY A 47 4.78 -8.97 24.37
C GLY A 47 5.79 -9.40 23.29
N HIS A 48 5.39 -9.45 22.02
CA HIS A 48 6.29 -9.77 20.92
C HIS A 48 6.56 -8.55 20.04
N ASP A 49 7.81 -8.42 19.60
CA ASP A 49 8.25 -7.33 18.73
C ASP A 49 7.97 -7.65 17.25
N TYR A 50 7.31 -6.73 16.57
CA TYR A 50 6.93 -6.83 15.16
C TYR A 50 7.60 -5.77 14.31
N LEU A 51 8.05 -6.20 13.14
CA LEU A 51 8.56 -5.34 12.08
C LEU A 51 7.65 -5.45 10.86
N LEU A 52 6.98 -4.34 10.54
CA LEU A 52 6.00 -4.31 9.45
C LEU A 52 6.58 -3.59 8.24
N GLY A 53 6.69 -4.32 7.14
CA GLY A 53 7.19 -3.79 5.86
C GLY A 53 6.04 -3.48 4.90
N VAL A 54 5.61 -2.23 4.82
CA VAL A 54 4.58 -1.76 3.88
C VAL A 54 5.13 -1.71 2.47
N THR A 55 4.44 -2.33 1.51
CA THR A 55 4.80 -2.25 0.09
C THR A 55 3.57 -2.12 -0.79
N ILE A 56 3.70 -1.29 -1.82
CA ILE A 56 2.69 -1.14 -2.86
C ILE A 56 3.33 -1.63 -4.15
N THR A 57 2.73 -2.65 -4.75
CA THR A 57 3.20 -3.23 -5.99
C THR A 57 2.22 -2.96 -7.12
N TYR A 58 2.76 -2.84 -8.32
CA TYR A 58 1.98 -2.59 -9.53
C TYR A 58 1.97 -3.89 -10.33
N PRO A 59 0.81 -4.52 -10.56
CA PRO A 59 0.73 -5.72 -11.41
C PRO A 59 1.35 -5.49 -12.79
N CYS A 60 1.17 -4.29 -13.34
CA CYS A 60 1.69 -3.90 -14.64
C CYS A 60 3.15 -3.41 -14.62
N ARG A 61 3.87 -3.54 -13.50
CA ARG A 61 5.28 -3.18 -13.43
C ARG A 61 6.06 -4.08 -14.39
N PRO A 62 6.95 -3.51 -15.22
CA PRO A 62 7.83 -4.33 -16.01
C PRO A 62 8.79 -5.14 -15.14
N ASP A 63 9.10 -6.35 -15.56
CA ASP A 63 10.03 -7.22 -14.85
C ASP A 63 11.43 -6.58 -14.77
N ALA A 64 12.15 -6.87 -13.69
CA ALA A 64 13.54 -6.43 -13.46
C ALA A 64 14.55 -7.21 -14.32
N SER A 65 14.21 -7.47 -15.59
CA SER A 65 15.08 -8.18 -16.52
C SER A 65 16.29 -7.33 -16.91
N THR A 66 17.43 -7.97 -17.09
CA THR A 66 18.63 -7.35 -17.67
C THR A 66 18.46 -7.08 -19.17
N ILE A 67 17.51 -7.75 -19.82
CA ILE A 67 17.21 -7.58 -21.25
C ILE A 67 16.23 -6.40 -21.45
N PRO A 68 16.60 -5.33 -22.18
CA PRO A 68 15.77 -4.13 -22.35
C PRO A 68 14.38 -4.40 -22.93
N PHE A 69 14.27 -5.34 -23.88
CA PHE A 69 12.99 -5.74 -24.46
C PHE A 69 12.04 -6.36 -23.42
N HIS A 70 12.55 -7.17 -22.49
CA HIS A 70 11.72 -7.75 -21.43
C HIS A 70 11.15 -6.67 -20.49
N ARG A 71 11.87 -5.55 -20.31
CA ARG A 71 11.37 -4.39 -19.53
C ARG A 71 10.25 -3.61 -20.22
N THR A 72 9.96 -3.87 -21.49
CA THR A 72 8.86 -3.19 -22.20
C THR A 72 7.61 -4.08 -22.34
N VAL A 73 7.79 -5.40 -22.43
CA VAL A 73 6.69 -6.34 -22.70
C VAL A 73 6.31 -7.24 -21.52
N ASN A 74 7.25 -7.65 -20.68
CA ASN A 74 6.96 -8.63 -19.62
C ASN A 74 6.44 -7.92 -18.37
N ARG A 75 5.16 -8.16 -18.10
CA ARG A 75 4.45 -7.73 -16.90
C ARG A 75 3.96 -8.99 -16.19
N ARG A 76 4.88 -9.76 -15.61
CA ARG A 76 4.56 -11.07 -15.00
C ARG A 76 3.45 -10.95 -13.96
N GLY A 77 3.41 -9.85 -13.22
CA GLY A 77 2.35 -9.56 -12.25
C GLY A 77 0.97 -9.32 -12.87
N ALA A 78 0.89 -8.83 -14.11
CA ALA A 78 -0.36 -8.54 -14.83
C ALA A 78 -0.90 -9.76 -15.58
N GLN A 79 -0.07 -10.76 -15.84
CA GLN A 79 -0.46 -12.01 -16.49
C GLN A 79 -1.07 -13.03 -15.51
N LEU A 80 -1.00 -12.75 -14.21
CA LEU A 80 -1.42 -13.66 -13.16
C LEU A 80 -2.70 -13.13 -12.50
N PRO A 81 -3.75 -13.96 -12.34
CA PRO A 81 -4.99 -13.53 -11.74
C PRO A 81 -4.83 -13.22 -10.24
N GLY A 82 -5.65 -12.31 -9.73
CA GLY A 82 -6.07 -12.31 -8.33
C GLY A 82 -5.00 -12.11 -7.25
N GLY A 83 -4.23 -11.03 -7.25
CA GLY A 83 -3.37 -10.68 -6.10
C GLY A 83 -1.97 -11.27 -6.12
N LYS A 84 -1.58 -11.94 -7.21
CA LYS A 84 -0.28 -12.61 -7.34
C LYS A 84 0.91 -11.65 -7.24
N ALA A 85 0.79 -10.42 -7.72
CA ALA A 85 1.85 -9.42 -7.57
C ALA A 85 2.03 -9.03 -6.09
N ALA A 86 0.96 -8.92 -5.30
CA ALA A 86 1.09 -8.71 -3.85
C ALA A 86 1.75 -9.91 -3.17
N GLY A 87 1.37 -11.14 -3.51
CA GLY A 87 2.02 -12.34 -2.96
C GLY A 87 3.50 -12.43 -3.31
N LEU A 88 3.89 -12.10 -4.54
CA LEU A 88 5.30 -12.00 -4.93
C LEU A 88 6.03 -10.93 -4.13
N ALA A 89 5.43 -9.76 -3.94
CA ALA A 89 6.02 -8.68 -3.14
C ALA A 89 6.15 -9.04 -1.65
N GLU A 90 5.20 -9.82 -1.10
CA GLU A 90 5.32 -10.37 0.26
C GLU A 90 6.50 -11.33 0.35
N LYS A 91 6.61 -12.25 -0.61
CA LYS A 91 7.72 -13.21 -0.66
C LYS A 91 9.07 -12.50 -0.79
N GLU A 92 9.21 -11.56 -1.71
CA GLU A 92 10.45 -10.79 -1.89
C GLU A 92 10.87 -10.07 -0.60
N LYS A 93 9.91 -9.48 0.13
CA LYS A 93 10.20 -8.84 1.42
C LYS A 93 10.56 -9.85 2.50
N ILE A 94 9.89 -11.00 2.56
CA ILE A 94 10.22 -12.08 3.51
C ILE A 94 11.63 -12.60 3.23
N ASP A 95 11.96 -12.89 1.98
CA ASP A 95 13.28 -13.41 1.60
C ASP A 95 14.38 -12.39 1.94
N LYS A 96 14.10 -11.08 1.75
CA LYS A 96 15.05 -10.01 2.04
C LYS A 96 15.25 -9.73 3.54
N TYR A 97 14.17 -9.65 4.32
CA TYR A 97 14.24 -9.15 5.71
C TYR A 97 13.90 -10.20 6.76
N GLY A 98 13.16 -11.25 6.39
CA GLY A 98 12.66 -12.26 7.31
C GLY A 98 13.76 -13.00 8.08
N PRO A 99 14.84 -13.48 7.43
CA PRO A 99 15.93 -14.17 8.14
C PRO A 99 16.59 -13.30 9.22
N ALA A 100 16.99 -12.07 8.87
CA ALA A 100 17.67 -11.16 9.78
C ALA A 100 16.74 -10.69 10.92
N ALA A 101 15.48 -10.38 10.62
CA ALA A 101 14.48 -10.03 11.62
C ALA A 101 14.27 -11.17 12.63
N ARG A 102 14.14 -12.42 12.14
CA ARG A 102 13.96 -13.59 13.01
C ARG A 102 15.19 -13.87 13.86
N ALA A 103 16.39 -13.75 13.29
CA ALA A 103 17.64 -13.92 14.03
C ALA A 103 17.78 -12.90 15.18
N ALA A 104 17.26 -11.69 14.99
CA ALA A 104 17.21 -10.66 16.01
C ALA A 104 15.97 -10.73 16.93
N GLY A 105 15.17 -11.80 16.86
CA GLY A 105 14.03 -12.02 17.75
C GLY A 105 12.72 -11.36 17.31
N PHE A 106 12.68 -10.68 16.16
CA PHE A 106 11.48 -10.00 15.65
C PHE A 106 10.59 -10.91 14.81
N ARG A 107 9.27 -10.61 14.84
CA ARG A 107 8.29 -11.14 13.89
C ARG A 107 8.14 -10.19 12.72
N PHE A 108 8.62 -10.60 11.54
CA PHE A 108 8.48 -9.82 10.32
C PHE A 108 7.14 -10.08 9.63
N VAL A 109 6.43 -9.01 9.25
CA VAL A 109 5.17 -9.09 8.49
C VAL A 109 5.27 -8.18 7.25
N PRO A 110 5.26 -8.75 6.04
CA PRO A 110 5.14 -7.94 4.83
C PRO A 110 3.69 -7.48 4.65
N LEU A 111 3.48 -6.18 4.60
CA LEU A 111 2.17 -5.57 4.35
C LEU A 111 2.10 -5.13 2.88
N ALA A 112 1.76 -6.06 1.99
CA ALA A 112 1.70 -5.82 0.55
C ALA A 112 0.30 -5.53 0.02
N LYS A 113 0.24 -4.62 -0.94
CA LYS A 113 -0.97 -4.35 -1.72
C LYS A 113 -0.67 -4.14 -3.19
N GLU A 114 -1.55 -4.65 -4.04
CA GLU A 114 -1.58 -4.30 -5.45
C GLU A 114 -2.32 -2.99 -5.70
N THR A 115 -1.86 -2.21 -6.66
CA THR A 115 -2.53 -0.97 -7.05
C THR A 115 -3.94 -1.14 -7.61
N PHE A 116 -4.30 -2.34 -8.05
CA PHE A 116 -5.68 -2.68 -8.48
C PHE A 116 -6.59 -3.13 -7.33
N GLY A 117 -6.11 -3.09 -6.09
CA GLY A 117 -6.94 -3.20 -4.89
C GLY A 117 -6.79 -4.48 -4.10
N ARG A 118 -6.13 -5.51 -4.64
CA ARG A 118 -5.95 -6.79 -3.93
C ARG A 118 -4.85 -6.69 -2.87
N TRP A 119 -5.16 -7.20 -1.68
CA TRP A 119 -4.23 -7.33 -0.58
C TRP A 119 -3.46 -8.64 -0.67
N GLY A 120 -2.22 -8.64 -0.21
CA GLY A 120 -1.48 -9.87 0.01
C GLY A 120 -2.06 -10.69 1.18
N GLU A 121 -1.77 -11.98 1.21
CA GLU A 121 -2.33 -12.91 2.18
C GLU A 121 -1.83 -12.58 3.59
N LYS A 122 -0.53 -12.30 3.75
CA LYS A 122 0.06 -11.92 5.05
C LYS A 122 -0.53 -10.62 5.58
N THR A 123 -0.85 -9.69 4.68
CA THR A 123 -1.56 -8.46 5.03
C THR A 123 -2.95 -8.74 5.59
N MET A 124 -3.72 -9.63 4.95
CA MET A 124 -5.06 -9.99 5.43
C MET A 124 -5.02 -10.80 6.73
N ASP A 125 -4.07 -11.71 6.88
CA ASP A 125 -3.86 -12.46 8.12
C ASP A 125 -3.52 -11.53 9.28
N PHE A 126 -2.68 -10.51 9.03
CA PHE A 126 -2.35 -9.50 10.02
C PHE A 126 -3.57 -8.69 10.45
N LEU A 127 -4.41 -8.24 9.50
CA LEU A 127 -5.66 -7.54 9.83
C LEU A 127 -6.63 -8.42 10.61
N LYS A 128 -6.76 -9.71 10.27
CA LYS A 128 -7.58 -10.67 11.04
C LYS A 128 -7.06 -10.85 12.46
N MET A 129 -5.74 -10.95 12.62
CA MET A 129 -5.10 -11.03 13.93
C MET A 129 -5.39 -9.79 14.77
N LEU A 130 -5.24 -8.59 14.21
CA LEU A 130 -5.59 -7.34 14.90
C LEU A 130 -7.09 -7.27 15.24
N ALA A 131 -7.95 -7.69 14.33
CA ALA A 131 -9.40 -7.66 14.54
C ALA A 131 -9.81 -8.54 15.72
N LYS A 132 -9.18 -9.71 15.91
CA LYS A 132 -9.42 -10.59 17.07
C LYS A 132 -9.03 -9.96 18.40
N ARG A 133 -8.05 -9.05 18.41
CA ARG A 133 -7.55 -8.39 19.63
C ARG A 133 -8.44 -7.23 20.09
N LYS A 134 -9.16 -6.60 19.17
CA LYS A 134 -10.04 -5.48 19.49
C LYS A 134 -11.11 -5.90 20.50
N PRO A 135 -11.31 -5.24 21.64
CA PRO A 135 -12.39 -5.61 22.55
C PRO A 135 -13.75 -5.57 21.84
N ARG A 136 -14.57 -6.62 22.00
CA ARG A 136 -15.97 -6.58 21.54
C ARG A 136 -16.74 -5.64 22.48
N PRO A 137 -17.45 -4.62 21.96
CA PRO A 137 -18.34 -3.81 22.78
C PRO A 137 -19.38 -4.68 23.50
N THR A 138 -19.66 -4.37 24.77
CA THR A 138 -20.66 -5.09 25.57
C THR A 138 -22.07 -5.03 24.97
N SER A 139 -22.34 -4.05 24.12
CA SER A 139 -23.60 -3.88 23.39
C SER A 139 -23.81 -4.88 22.25
N ILE A 140 -22.76 -5.55 21.77
CA ILE A 140 -22.86 -6.55 20.70
C ILE A 140 -23.03 -7.93 21.33
N PRO A 141 -24.05 -8.72 20.99
CA PRO A 141 -24.21 -10.09 21.50
C PRO A 141 -22.99 -10.98 21.22
N ALA A 142 -22.77 -12.01 22.04
CA ALA A 142 -21.59 -12.87 21.91
C ALA A 142 -21.63 -13.77 20.65
N ASP A 143 -22.82 -14.19 20.24
CA ASP A 143 -23.10 -14.91 18.99
C ASP A 143 -22.83 -14.06 17.73
N GLU A 144 -22.80 -12.73 17.87
CA GLU A 144 -22.44 -11.80 16.80
C GLU A 144 -20.95 -11.44 16.76
N ASP A 145 -20.07 -12.05 17.58
CA ASP A 145 -18.65 -11.71 17.61
C ASP A 145 -18.00 -11.87 16.22
N GLY A 146 -18.35 -12.93 15.48
CA GLY A 146 -17.86 -13.15 14.12
C GLY A 146 -18.20 -11.99 13.18
N ALA A 147 -19.47 -11.57 13.16
CA ALA A 147 -19.93 -10.45 12.34
C ALA A 147 -19.25 -9.13 12.76
N PHE A 148 -19.02 -8.93 14.07
CA PHE A 148 -18.25 -7.80 14.56
C PHE A 148 -16.81 -7.81 14.03
N ARG A 149 -16.08 -8.93 14.11
CA ARG A 149 -14.70 -9.03 13.59
C ARG A 149 -14.65 -8.75 12.08
N GLU A 150 -15.59 -9.29 11.34
CA GLU A 150 -15.72 -9.03 9.90
C GLU A 150 -16.00 -7.56 9.61
N SER A 151 -16.86 -6.90 10.40
CA SER A 151 -17.13 -5.47 10.27
C SER A 151 -15.89 -4.61 10.49
N VAL A 152 -15.04 -4.98 11.46
CA VAL A 152 -13.76 -4.30 11.75
C VAL A 152 -12.79 -4.46 10.59
N ILE A 153 -12.62 -5.69 10.08
CA ILE A 153 -11.76 -5.96 8.91
C ILE A 153 -12.26 -5.20 7.69
N LYS A 154 -13.58 -5.16 7.47
CA LYS A 154 -14.22 -4.43 6.37
C LYS A 154 -13.94 -2.93 6.49
N HIS A 155 -14.12 -2.35 7.68
CA HIS A 155 -13.84 -0.95 7.96
C HIS A 155 -12.38 -0.59 7.63
N TRP A 156 -11.42 -1.34 8.17
CA TRP A 156 -10.00 -1.11 7.89
C TRP A 156 -9.66 -1.30 6.40
N SER A 157 -10.24 -2.32 5.76
CA SER A 157 -10.06 -2.57 4.33
C SER A 157 -10.57 -1.41 3.47
N GLN A 158 -11.69 -0.79 3.85
CA GLN A 158 -12.24 0.39 3.17
C GLN A 158 -11.32 1.61 3.33
N LEU A 159 -10.91 1.92 4.56
CA LEU A 159 -9.96 3.01 4.83
C LEU A 159 -8.69 2.85 3.99
N LEU A 160 -8.12 1.66 4.02
CA LEU A 160 -6.91 1.30 3.30
C LEU A 160 -7.09 1.30 1.77
N SER A 161 -8.31 1.13 1.28
CA SER A 161 -8.63 1.23 -0.14
C SER A 161 -8.74 2.66 -0.62
N VAL A 162 -9.37 3.54 0.16
CA VAL A 162 -9.42 4.99 -0.11
C VAL A 162 -8.02 5.58 -0.16
N GLU A 163 -7.16 5.24 0.79
CA GLU A 163 -5.78 5.73 0.82
C GLU A 163 -4.94 5.20 -0.35
N LEU A 164 -5.18 3.96 -0.79
CA LEU A 164 -4.55 3.45 -2.01
C LEU A 164 -5.00 4.28 -3.22
N THR A 165 -6.30 4.58 -3.36
CA THR A 165 -6.80 5.38 -4.48
C THR A 165 -6.16 6.76 -4.51
N LYS A 166 -6.03 7.42 -3.34
CA LYS A 166 -5.31 8.69 -3.21
C LYS A 166 -3.85 8.56 -3.63
N HIS A 167 -3.16 7.52 -3.17
CA HIS A 167 -1.78 7.25 -3.56
C HIS A 167 -1.64 7.02 -5.06
N ASN A 168 -2.51 6.22 -5.67
CA ASN A 168 -2.53 5.96 -7.10
C ASN A 168 -2.76 7.25 -7.91
N ALA A 169 -3.75 8.04 -7.52
CA ALA A 169 -4.06 9.32 -8.17
C ALA A 169 -2.86 10.28 -8.12
N PHE A 170 -2.23 10.41 -6.94
CA PHE A 170 -1.02 11.21 -6.77
C PHE A 170 0.12 10.75 -7.68
N GLN A 171 0.37 9.44 -7.76
CA GLN A 171 1.43 8.87 -8.60
C GLN A 171 1.18 9.13 -10.09
N VAL A 172 -0.07 9.02 -10.55
CA VAL A 172 -0.45 9.30 -11.94
C VAL A 172 -0.29 10.80 -12.24
N ALA A 173 -0.83 11.68 -11.39
CA ALA A 173 -0.73 13.12 -11.55
C ALA A 173 0.74 13.59 -11.57
N SER A 174 1.55 13.13 -10.62
CA SER A 174 2.98 13.46 -10.56
C SER A 174 3.73 13.00 -11.82
N ARG A 175 3.42 11.82 -12.36
CA ARG A 175 4.00 11.35 -13.63
C ARG A 175 3.55 12.18 -14.82
N ALA A 176 2.27 12.53 -14.89
CA ALA A 176 1.73 13.39 -15.95
C ALA A 176 2.39 14.77 -15.94
N GLN A 177 2.53 15.39 -14.76
CA GLN A 177 3.23 16.66 -14.59
C GLN A 177 4.69 16.58 -15.02
N ARG A 178 5.44 15.55 -14.59
CA ARG A 178 6.83 15.36 -15.04
C ARG A 178 6.93 15.14 -16.55
N ALA A 179 6.00 14.38 -17.13
CA ALA A 179 5.97 14.16 -18.57
C ALA A 179 5.63 15.45 -19.35
N ALA A 180 4.73 16.29 -18.83
CA ALA A 180 4.42 17.59 -19.40
C ALA A 180 5.63 18.53 -19.33
N ALA A 181 6.30 18.62 -18.17
CA ALA A 181 7.52 19.41 -18.00
C ALA A 181 8.65 18.95 -18.93
N ALA A 182 8.85 17.64 -19.07
CA ALA A 182 9.87 17.07 -19.96
C ALA A 182 9.59 17.29 -21.46
N ARG A 183 8.34 17.53 -21.85
CA ARG A 183 7.97 17.85 -23.25
C ARG A 183 8.27 19.29 -23.65
N GLY A 184 8.64 20.15 -22.69
CA GLY A 184 8.96 21.56 -22.91
C GLY A 184 7.79 22.38 -23.51
N PRO A 185 7.98 23.69 -23.75
CA PRO A 185 6.93 24.57 -24.30
C PRO A 185 6.43 24.16 -25.70
N ARG A 186 7.15 23.28 -26.40
CA ARG A 186 6.88 22.88 -27.79
C ARG A 186 5.54 22.16 -28.02
N ARG A 187 4.79 21.81 -26.97
CA ARG A 187 3.45 21.22 -27.08
C ARG A 187 2.36 21.90 -26.24
N ALA A 188 2.62 23.07 -25.64
CA ALA A 188 1.61 23.80 -24.87
C ALA A 188 0.40 24.23 -25.73
N HIS A 189 0.55 24.28 -27.06
CA HIS A 189 -0.55 24.57 -28.00
C HIS A 189 -1.34 23.34 -28.47
N ALA A 190 -0.94 22.11 -28.11
CA ALA A 190 -1.54 20.89 -28.67
C ALA A 190 -2.66 20.27 -27.82
N PHE A 191 -2.85 20.73 -26.58
CA PHE A 191 -3.97 20.32 -25.73
C PHE A 191 -4.52 21.55 -25.00
N PRO A 192 -5.80 21.90 -25.21
CA PRO A 192 -6.44 22.93 -24.40
C PRO A 192 -6.37 22.53 -22.92
N GLU A 193 -6.01 23.48 -22.06
CA GLU A 193 -5.89 23.32 -20.60
C GLU A 193 -7.19 22.79 -19.94
N ASP A 194 -8.30 22.81 -20.65
CA ASP A 194 -9.62 22.33 -20.22
C ASP A 194 -9.74 20.80 -20.05
N SER A 195 -8.77 20.01 -20.54
CA SER A 195 -8.90 18.54 -20.58
C SER A 195 -8.55 17.82 -19.26
N VAL A 196 -7.87 18.48 -18.31
CA VAL A 196 -7.45 17.85 -17.04
C VAL A 196 -8.32 18.26 -15.84
N SER A 197 -9.15 19.30 -15.98
CA SER A 197 -9.86 19.91 -14.83
C SER A 197 -11.37 19.65 -14.76
N ARG A 198 -11.98 18.91 -15.69
CA ARG A 198 -13.44 18.71 -15.67
C ARG A 198 -13.80 17.23 -15.49
N GLY A 199 -14.28 16.91 -14.29
CA GLY A 199 -14.94 15.64 -14.00
C GLY A 199 -16.17 15.40 -14.91
N PRO A 200 -16.74 14.18 -14.90
CA PRO A 200 -17.51 13.64 -16.01
C PRO A 200 -18.94 14.20 -16.18
N TYR A 201 -19.30 15.35 -15.62
CA TYR A 201 -20.65 15.91 -15.78
C TYR A 201 -20.68 17.44 -15.85
N ARG A 202 -21.17 17.96 -16.97
CA ARG A 202 -21.98 19.18 -17.01
C ARG A 202 -23.21 18.94 -17.90
N PRO A 203 -24.43 19.33 -17.46
CA PRO A 203 -25.58 19.37 -18.34
C PRO A 203 -25.36 20.46 -19.39
N HIS A 204 -25.76 20.19 -20.64
CA HIS A 204 -25.81 21.20 -21.68
C HIS A 204 -26.89 22.23 -21.35
N THR A 205 -26.52 23.39 -20.82
CA THR A 205 -27.36 24.58 -20.92
C THR A 205 -27.23 25.12 -22.34
N ILE A 206 -28.28 24.93 -23.13
CA ILE A 206 -28.47 25.61 -24.42
C ILE A 206 -28.63 27.11 -24.11
N PRO A 207 -27.84 28.02 -24.70
CA PRO A 207 -28.07 29.44 -24.53
C PRO A 207 -29.35 29.82 -25.28
N ALA A 208 -30.33 30.32 -24.52
CA ALA A 208 -31.49 31.00 -25.07
C ALA A 208 -31.03 32.37 -25.60
N SER A 209 -30.86 32.47 -26.92
CA SER A 209 -30.95 33.74 -27.66
C SER A 209 -30.70 33.52 -29.15
N VAL A 210 -31.77 33.37 -29.93
CA VAL A 210 -32.02 34.23 -31.10
C VAL A 210 -33.55 34.41 -31.19
N LEU A 211 -33.96 35.67 -31.36
CA LEU A 211 -35.32 36.16 -31.59
C LEU A 211 -36.11 35.35 -32.63
#